data_AF-W4VBW9-F1
#
_entry.id   AF-W4VBW9-F1
#
_cell.length_a   1.000
_cell.length_b   1.000
_cell.length_c   1.000
_cell.angle_alpha   90.00
_cell.angle_beta   90.00
_cell.angle_gamma   90.00
#
_symmetry.space_group_name_H-M   'P 1'
#
loop_
_entity.id
_entity.type
_entity.pdbx_description
1 polymer ?
#
loop_
_entity_poly.entity_id
_entity_poly.type
_entity_poly.pdbx_seq_one_letter_code
_entity_poly.pdbx_strand_id
1 'polypeptide(L)'
;MSSVTILLVYLIAEKLFNKNVGLLTAFLVAFYIPNIITVGYMLTETLFTMLLCLLIYFSLLFAKKPKKAYFGLLGVLWAVTTLCRPTIALYPVFLFIYLFWSERVKIIDMIKLGAVMFLAFTVVISPWWIRNYREYGEFIPLAASSGNPMLQGTYVNYEQTPENTVYYKLGRNAFETNKTEVAVAKMRIKEEFKKDFWGYLKWYTIDKTNLFWRTVFYWKGFFNIPHFVVLYSHLIIVYAGFAGIIVLLFKGIGKYSLPILVMLYFNATHCVYMAFDRYAFPMIPLLSIFTSFLILKVLNLRWIKIRF
;
A
#
# COMPACT_ATOMS: atom_id res chain seq x y z
N MET A 1 17.34 4.17 3.04
CA MET A 1 15.89 4.18 2.71
C MET A 1 15.05 4.24 3.98
N SER A 2 15.18 3.29 4.91
CA SER A 2 14.38 3.28 6.16
C SER A 2 14.50 4.57 7.00
N SER A 3 15.70 5.16 7.14
CA SER A 3 15.86 6.44 7.85
C SER A 3 15.11 7.61 7.20
N VAL A 4 15.08 7.62 5.86
CA VAL A 4 14.32 8.63 5.10
C VAL A 4 12.82 8.39 5.26
N THR A 5 12.37 7.13 5.28
CA THR A 5 10.97 6.79 5.60
C THR A 5 10.56 7.33 6.96
N ILE A 6 11.39 7.19 8.00
CA ILE A 6 11.13 7.72 9.35
C ILE A 6 10.92 9.24 9.32
N LEU A 7 11.79 9.97 8.62
CA LEU A 7 11.65 11.42 8.45
C LEU A 7 10.35 11.77 7.69
N LEU A 8 10.05 11.06 6.60
CA LEU A 8 8.86 11.34 5.79
C LEU A 8 7.58 11.09 6.56
N VAL A 9 7.47 10.00 7.33
CA VAL A 9 6.27 9.75 8.14
C VAL A 9 6.12 10.76 9.28
N TYR A 10 7.21 11.24 9.88
CA TYR A 10 7.17 12.37 10.79
C TYR A 10 6.55 13.60 10.13
N LEU A 11 7.04 13.97 8.93
CA LEU A 11 6.56 15.15 8.21
C LEU A 11 5.09 15.02 7.75
N ILE A 12 4.67 13.83 7.33
CA ILE A 12 3.28 13.54 7.00
C ILE A 12 2.40 13.67 8.25
N ALA A 13 2.79 13.04 9.35
CA ALA A 13 2.06 13.07 10.61
C ALA A 13 1.95 14.48 11.19
N GLU A 14 3.03 15.26 11.15
CA GLU A 14 3.02 16.66 11.58
C GLU A 14 2.05 17.50 10.75
N LYS A 15 2.05 17.32 9.42
CA LYS A 15 1.15 18.04 8.52
C LYS A 15 -0.32 17.64 8.70
N LEU A 16 -0.60 16.37 8.96
CA LEU A 16 -1.96 15.87 9.20
C LEU A 16 -2.47 16.20 10.60
N PHE A 17 -1.58 16.28 11.59
CA PHE A 17 -1.93 16.52 12.98
C PHE A 17 -1.07 17.65 13.56
N ASN A 18 0.01 17.28 14.27
CA ASN A 18 0.94 18.19 14.95
C ASN A 18 2.28 17.50 15.20
N LYS A 19 3.26 18.28 15.68
CA LYS A 19 4.63 17.82 15.96
C LYS A 19 4.70 16.61 16.91
N ASN A 20 3.85 16.54 17.93
CA ASN A 20 3.88 15.44 18.89
C ASN A 20 3.45 14.11 18.25
N VAL A 21 2.41 14.13 17.41
CA VAL A 21 2.01 12.95 16.61
C VAL A 21 3.14 12.56 15.66
N GLY A 22 3.80 13.54 15.04
CA GLY A 22 4.98 13.32 14.20
C GLY A 22 6.12 12.59 14.94
N LEU A 23 6.54 13.11 16.09
CA LEU A 23 7.63 12.55 16.89
C LEU A 23 7.31 11.12 17.33
N LEU A 24 6.10 10.87 17.84
CA LEU A 24 5.69 9.52 18.24
C LEU A 24 5.62 8.57 17.04
N THR A 25 5.17 9.04 15.89
CA THR A 25 5.15 8.22 14.65
C THR A 25 6.56 7.82 14.25
N ALA A 26 7.50 8.78 14.20
CA ALA A 26 8.89 8.48 13.90
C ALA A 26 9.49 7.49 14.90
N PHE A 27 9.21 7.66 16.19
CA PHE A 27 9.64 6.72 17.23
C PHE A 27 9.10 5.30 16.97
N LEU A 28 7.78 5.15 16.78
CA LEU A 28 7.18 3.85 16.52
C LEU A 28 7.76 3.18 15.27
N VAL A 29 7.95 3.93 14.19
CA VAL A 29 8.47 3.40 12.91
C VAL A 29 9.97 3.08 12.99
N ALA A 30 10.75 3.86 13.74
CA ALA A 30 12.18 3.63 13.96
C ALA A 30 12.45 2.34 14.74
N PHE A 31 11.64 2.06 15.75
CA PHE A 31 11.76 0.88 16.61
C PHE A 31 10.85 -0.28 16.20
N TYR A 32 10.16 -0.17 15.05
CA TYR A 32 9.37 -1.26 14.51
C TYR A 32 10.30 -2.34 13.97
N ILE A 33 10.36 -3.48 14.67
CA ILE A 33 11.33 -4.57 14.42
C ILE A 33 11.39 -5.00 12.93
N PRO A 34 10.26 -5.20 12.22
CA PRO A 34 10.31 -5.50 10.78
C PRO A 34 11.02 -4.44 9.93
N ASN A 35 10.94 -3.14 10.27
CA ASN A 35 11.65 -2.09 9.52
C ASN A 35 13.17 -2.16 9.66
N ILE A 36 13.65 -2.68 10.80
CA ILE A 36 15.08 -2.84 11.07
C ILE A 36 15.61 -4.04 10.26
N ILE A 37 14.88 -5.15 10.28
CA ILE A 37 15.32 -6.41 9.70
C ILE A 37 15.22 -6.41 8.19
N THR A 38 14.20 -5.74 7.63
CA THR A 38 14.01 -5.66 6.18
C THR A 38 15.14 -4.97 5.44
N VAL A 39 15.98 -4.19 6.13
CA VAL A 39 17.22 -3.64 5.56
C VAL A 39 18.24 -4.74 5.26
N GLY A 40 18.21 -5.85 6.02
CA GLY A 40 19.04 -7.03 5.78
C GLY A 40 18.54 -7.92 4.63
N TYR A 41 17.34 -7.68 4.10
CA TYR A 41 16.84 -8.38 2.91
C TYR A 41 17.12 -7.55 1.65
N MET A 42 17.67 -8.17 0.61
CA MET A 42 17.77 -7.55 -0.72
C MET A 42 16.41 -7.58 -1.43
N LEU A 43 15.46 -6.77 -0.96
CA LEU A 43 14.11 -6.70 -1.49
C LEU A 43 13.65 -5.26 -1.75
N THR A 44 12.60 -5.11 -2.55
CA THR A 44 12.08 -3.83 -3.03
C THR A 44 11.29 -3.03 -1.99
N GLU A 45 10.87 -3.65 -0.88
CA GLU A 45 9.92 -3.06 0.08
C GLU A 45 10.46 -1.76 0.68
N THR A 46 11.71 -1.74 1.12
CA THR A 46 12.28 -0.55 1.78
C THR A 46 12.36 0.65 0.84
N LEU A 47 12.74 0.41 -0.43
CA LEU A 47 12.75 1.41 -1.50
C LEU A 47 11.32 1.88 -1.80
N PHE A 48 10.41 0.94 -1.99
CA PHE A 48 9.01 1.23 -2.32
C PHE A 48 8.32 2.03 -1.23
N THR A 49 8.48 1.64 0.04
CA THR A 49 7.91 2.35 1.19
C THR A 49 8.43 3.79 1.26
N MET A 50 9.73 4.00 1.05
CA MET A 50 10.32 5.33 1.03
C MET A 50 9.74 6.19 -0.10
N LEU A 51 9.67 5.65 -1.33
CA LEU A 51 9.12 6.35 -2.49
C LEU A 51 7.62 6.66 -2.32
N LEU A 52 6.85 5.72 -1.76
CA LEU A 52 5.44 5.92 -1.45
C LEU A 52 5.24 7.03 -0.41
N CYS A 53 5.98 7.02 0.69
CA CYS A 53 5.91 8.08 1.69
C CYS A 53 6.33 9.42 1.09
N LEU A 54 7.34 9.45 0.21
CA LEU A 54 7.77 10.67 -0.47
C LEU A 54 6.67 11.21 -1.38
N LEU A 55 5.99 10.32 -2.13
CA LEU A 55 4.89 10.65 -3.02
C LEU A 55 3.70 11.21 -2.24
N ILE A 56 3.32 10.58 -1.14
CA ILE A 56 2.25 11.06 -0.25
C ILE A 56 2.62 12.40 0.38
N TYR A 57 3.84 12.54 0.91
CA TYR A 57 4.31 13.78 1.52
C TYR A 57 4.23 14.97 0.55
N PHE A 58 4.81 14.82 -0.65
CA PHE A 58 4.74 15.87 -1.67
C PHE A 58 3.32 16.12 -2.17
N SER A 59 2.50 15.08 -2.27
CA SER A 59 1.08 15.24 -2.62
C SER A 59 0.34 16.12 -1.61
N LEU A 60 0.51 15.87 -0.31
CA LEU A 60 -0.05 16.70 0.76
C LEU A 60 0.58 18.10 0.83
N LEU A 61 1.83 18.25 0.41
CA LEU A 61 2.50 19.55 0.34
C LEU A 61 1.94 20.41 -0.79
N PHE A 62 1.83 19.83 -1.99
CA PHE A 62 1.44 20.52 -3.21
C PHE A 62 -0.07 20.71 -3.34
N ALA A 63 -0.87 19.89 -2.67
CA ALA A 63 -2.33 20.03 -2.63
C ALA A 63 -2.81 21.39 -2.11
N LYS A 64 -2.09 21.99 -1.16
CA LYS A 64 -2.43 23.33 -0.60
C LYS A 64 -2.31 24.47 -1.61
N LYS A 65 -1.41 24.34 -2.60
CA LYS A 65 -1.15 25.34 -3.64
C LYS A 65 -0.87 24.60 -4.95
N PRO A 66 -1.90 24.06 -5.63
CA PRO A 66 -1.71 23.19 -6.76
C PRO A 66 -1.16 23.97 -7.96
N LYS A 67 0.03 23.60 -8.42
CA LYS A 67 0.68 24.16 -9.61
C LYS A 67 1.03 23.03 -10.59
N LYS A 68 0.98 23.31 -11.90
CA LYS A 68 1.33 22.32 -12.94
C LYS A 68 2.72 21.72 -12.74
N ALA A 69 3.72 22.54 -12.42
CA ALA A 69 5.09 22.07 -12.17
C ALA A 69 5.17 21.03 -11.03
N TYR A 70 4.40 21.24 -9.95
CA TYR A 70 4.34 20.31 -8.83
C TYR A 70 3.71 18.98 -9.23
N PHE A 71 2.65 19.00 -10.05
CA PHE A 71 2.02 17.78 -10.55
C PHE A 71 2.87 17.05 -11.59
N GLY A 72 3.69 17.79 -12.36
CA GLY A 72 4.74 17.19 -13.18
C GLY A 72 5.74 16.41 -12.34
N LEU A 73 6.21 16.98 -11.23
CA LEU A 73 7.10 16.29 -10.27
C LEU A 73 6.41 15.07 -9.63
N LEU A 74 5.13 15.18 -9.25
CA LEU A 74 4.35 14.03 -8.76
C LEU A 74 4.20 12.95 -9.83
N GLY A 75 4.10 13.31 -11.11
CA GLY A 75 4.06 12.37 -12.23
C GLY A 75 5.36 11.59 -12.40
N VAL A 76 6.50 12.28 -12.33
CA VAL A 76 7.83 11.65 -12.32
C VAL A 76 7.97 10.70 -11.13
N LEU A 77 7.63 11.18 -9.93
CA LEU A 77 7.74 10.37 -8.71
C LEU A 77 6.79 9.17 -8.73
N TRP A 78 5.57 9.34 -9.25
CA TRP A 78 4.62 8.25 -9.46
C TRP A 78 5.15 7.21 -10.45
N ALA A 79 5.78 7.63 -11.56
CA ALA A 79 6.41 6.71 -12.51
C ALA A 79 7.55 5.92 -11.89
N VAL A 80 8.47 6.58 -11.17
CA VAL A 80 9.58 5.91 -10.46
C VAL A 80 9.04 4.93 -9.41
N THR A 81 7.99 5.31 -8.68
CA THR A 81 7.34 4.43 -7.69
C THR A 81 6.67 3.23 -8.38
N THR A 82 6.09 3.44 -9.57
CA THR A 82 5.42 2.39 -10.38
C THR A 82 6.42 1.40 -10.97
N LEU A 83 7.58 1.89 -11.43
CA LEU A 83 8.70 1.05 -11.86
C LEU A 83 9.24 0.19 -10.72
N CYS A 84 9.17 0.67 -9.47
CA CYS A 84 9.51 -0.14 -8.30
C CYS A 84 8.42 -1.19 -8.01
N ARG A 85 7.15 -0.78 -7.96
CA ARG A 85 6.01 -1.71 -7.89
C ARG A 85 4.78 -1.19 -8.65
N PRO A 86 4.20 -2.00 -9.56
CA PRO A 86 3.03 -1.60 -10.34
C PRO A 86 1.75 -1.45 -9.50
N THR A 87 1.74 -1.94 -8.25
CA THR A 87 0.60 -1.85 -7.33
C THR A 87 0.21 -0.42 -6.97
N ILE A 88 1.01 0.59 -7.33
CA ILE A 88 0.70 2.01 -7.13
C ILE A 88 0.05 2.68 -8.35
N ALA A 89 -0.26 1.91 -9.40
CA ALA A 89 -0.77 2.46 -10.67
C ALA A 89 -2.05 3.30 -10.52
N LEU A 90 -2.95 2.98 -9.58
CA LEU A 90 -4.18 3.77 -9.38
C LEU A 90 -4.02 4.94 -8.40
N TYR A 91 -2.80 5.23 -7.94
CA TYR A 91 -2.52 6.33 -7.01
C TYR A 91 -3.15 7.68 -7.39
N PRO A 92 -3.08 8.16 -8.66
CA PRO A 92 -3.66 9.44 -9.02
C PRO A 92 -5.15 9.56 -8.69
N VAL A 93 -5.91 8.47 -8.82
CA VAL A 93 -7.35 8.45 -8.49
C VAL A 93 -7.58 8.91 -7.04
N PHE A 94 -6.82 8.35 -6.10
CA PHE A 94 -6.94 8.68 -4.67
C PHE A 94 -6.43 10.09 -4.36
N LEU A 95 -5.39 10.55 -5.07
CA LEU A 95 -4.93 11.93 -4.97
C LEU A 95 -6.01 12.92 -5.43
N PHE A 96 -6.66 12.68 -6.56
CA PHE A 96 -7.71 13.57 -7.07
C PHE A 96 -8.98 13.53 -6.22
N ILE A 97 -9.35 12.38 -5.65
CA ILE A 97 -10.41 12.28 -4.64
C ILE A 97 -10.07 13.15 -3.42
N TYR A 98 -8.83 13.09 -2.94
CA TYR A 98 -8.37 13.93 -1.83
C TYR A 98 -8.42 15.43 -2.17
N LEU A 99 -7.96 15.84 -3.36
CA LEU A 99 -8.05 17.24 -3.81
C LEU A 99 -9.49 17.75 -3.90
N PHE A 100 -10.40 16.89 -4.34
CA PHE A 100 -11.82 17.21 -4.43
C PHE A 100 -12.48 17.36 -3.05
N TRP A 101 -12.22 16.44 -2.12
CA TRP A 101 -12.84 16.45 -0.80
C TRP A 101 -12.19 17.40 0.21
N SER A 102 -10.86 17.45 0.28
CA SER A 102 -10.11 18.25 1.26
C SER A 102 -9.90 19.68 0.79
N GLU A 103 -9.36 19.84 -0.43
CA GLU A 103 -8.91 21.14 -0.91
C GLU A 103 -9.93 21.84 -1.84
N ARG A 104 -11.06 21.17 -2.14
CA ARG A 104 -12.17 21.69 -2.95
C ARG A 104 -11.73 22.24 -4.31
N VAL A 105 -10.72 21.62 -4.92
CA VAL A 105 -10.21 22.02 -6.24
C VAL A 105 -11.28 21.78 -7.31
N LYS A 106 -11.46 22.74 -8.23
CA LYS A 106 -12.43 22.64 -9.32
C LYS A 106 -12.05 21.51 -10.28
N ILE A 107 -13.07 20.80 -10.81
CA ILE A 107 -12.87 19.65 -11.72
C ILE A 107 -12.02 20.01 -12.94
N ILE A 108 -12.25 21.20 -13.53
CA ILE A 108 -11.49 21.67 -14.69
C ILE A 108 -9.99 21.81 -14.38
N ASP A 109 -9.65 22.30 -13.18
CA ASP A 109 -8.26 22.43 -12.77
C ASP A 109 -7.65 21.06 -12.45
N MET A 110 -8.42 20.14 -11.86
CA MET A 110 -7.98 18.75 -11.65
C MET A 110 -7.65 18.05 -12.97
N ILE A 111 -8.44 18.24 -14.03
CA ILE A 111 -8.14 17.67 -15.36
C ILE A 111 -6.81 18.21 -15.89
N LYS A 112 -6.55 19.52 -15.78
CA LYS A 112 -5.29 20.13 -16.22
C LYS A 112 -4.09 19.60 -15.43
N LEU A 113 -4.23 19.47 -14.11
CA LEU A 113 -3.18 18.93 -13.23
C LEU A 113 -2.93 17.45 -13.51
N GLY A 114 -4.00 16.67 -13.72
CA GLY A 114 -3.95 15.26 -14.08
C GLY A 114 -3.28 15.03 -15.43
N ALA A 115 -3.58 15.85 -16.43
CA ALA A 115 -2.92 15.77 -17.74
C ALA A 115 -1.41 15.99 -17.64
N VAL A 116 -0.97 17.00 -16.86
CA VAL A 116 0.46 17.26 -16.66
C VAL A 116 1.14 16.13 -15.89
N MET A 117 0.49 15.62 -14.84
CA MET A 117 1.00 14.47 -14.07
C MET A 117 1.12 13.22 -14.94
N PHE A 118 0.12 12.93 -15.77
CA PHE A 118 0.10 11.78 -16.67
C PHE A 118 1.11 11.90 -17.82
N LEU A 119 1.30 13.10 -18.37
CA LEU A 119 2.32 13.35 -19.38
C LEU A 119 3.73 13.09 -18.82
N ALA A 120 4.02 13.63 -17.64
CA ALA A 120 5.30 13.39 -16.96
C ALA A 120 5.51 11.90 -16.65
N PHE A 121 4.47 11.20 -16.19
CA PHE A 121 4.51 9.76 -15.98
C PHE A 121 4.85 9.00 -17.26
N THR A 122 4.16 9.31 -18.35
CA THR A 122 4.31 8.67 -19.66
C THR A 122 5.73 8.84 -20.20
N VAL A 123 6.30 10.05 -20.10
CA VAL A 123 7.68 10.31 -20.53
C VAL A 123 8.67 9.41 -19.78
N VAL A 124 8.53 9.30 -18.45
CA VAL A 124 9.46 8.53 -17.61
C VAL A 124 9.33 7.02 -17.82
N ILE A 125 8.11 6.50 -18.01
CA ILE A 125 7.88 5.05 -18.18
C ILE A 125 8.10 4.58 -19.63
N SER A 126 8.05 5.50 -20.60
CA SER A 126 8.17 5.19 -22.03
C SER A 126 9.41 4.37 -22.43
N PRO A 127 10.62 4.56 -21.85
CA PRO A 127 11.78 3.73 -22.21
C PRO A 127 11.56 2.26 -21.86
N TRP A 128 10.88 2.00 -20.73
CA TRP A 128 10.55 0.64 -20.30
C TRP A 128 9.50 0.02 -21.22
N TRP A 129 8.48 0.77 -21.64
CA TRP A 129 7.50 0.31 -22.62
C TRP A 129 8.12 0.01 -23.99
N ILE A 130 8.99 0.89 -24.49
CA ILE A 130 9.70 0.69 -25.77
C ILE A 130 10.56 -0.58 -25.71
N ARG A 131 11.30 -0.78 -24.61
CA ARG A 131 12.09 -2.00 -24.39
C ARG A 131 11.21 -3.25 -24.38
N ASN A 132 10.10 -3.22 -23.64
CA ASN A 132 9.18 -4.36 -23.58
C ASN A 132 8.57 -4.69 -24.92
N TYR A 133 8.16 -3.67 -25.68
CA TYR A 133 7.55 -3.86 -26.99
C TYR A 133 8.55 -4.48 -27.98
N ARG A 134 9.80 -4.04 -27.96
CA ARG A 134 10.88 -4.63 -28.78
C ARG A 134 11.19 -6.09 -28.42
N GLU A 135 11.13 -6.43 -27.14
CA GLU A 135 11.46 -7.78 -26.64
C GLU A 135 10.31 -8.78 -26.84
N TYR A 136 9.08 -8.37 -26.52
CA TYR A 136 7.92 -9.26 -26.45
C TYR A 136 6.92 -9.08 -27.59
N GLY A 137 7.11 -8.09 -28.47
CA GLY A 137 6.17 -7.75 -29.54
C GLY A 137 4.83 -7.20 -29.06
N GLU A 138 4.69 -6.92 -27.76
CA GLU A 138 3.43 -6.53 -27.13
C GLU A 138 3.59 -5.36 -26.16
N PHE A 139 2.56 -4.53 -26.08
CA PHE A 139 2.53 -3.43 -25.14
C PHE A 139 2.15 -3.93 -23.73
N ILE A 140 3.14 -3.93 -22.84
CA ILE A 140 2.97 -4.31 -21.43
C ILE A 140 2.93 -3.03 -20.59
N PRO A 141 1.76 -2.57 -20.12
CA PRO A 141 1.63 -1.26 -19.49
C PRO A 141 2.23 -1.17 -18.07
N LEU A 142 2.21 -2.27 -17.30
CA LEU A 142 2.61 -2.27 -15.89
C LEU A 142 3.62 -3.35 -15.56
N ALA A 143 3.20 -4.61 -15.53
CA ALA A 143 4.07 -5.75 -15.30
C ALA A 143 3.44 -7.01 -15.88
N ALA A 144 4.29 -7.94 -16.33
CA ALA A 144 3.89 -9.26 -16.77
C ALA A 144 4.42 -10.34 -15.81
N SER A 145 4.18 -10.13 -14.52
CA SER A 145 4.55 -11.04 -13.43
C SER A 145 3.49 -11.11 -12.32
N SER A 146 2.25 -10.73 -12.65
CA SER A 146 1.11 -10.71 -11.72
C SER A 146 0.27 -11.99 -11.76
N GLY A 147 0.48 -12.85 -12.76
CA GLY A 147 -0.21 -14.12 -12.93
C GLY A 147 -0.02 -15.04 -11.74
N ASN A 148 1.23 -15.29 -11.37
CA ASN A 148 1.55 -16.17 -10.24
C ASN A 148 0.90 -15.71 -8.92
N PRO A 149 1.06 -14.45 -8.44
CA PRO A 149 0.36 -13.99 -7.25
C PRO A 149 -1.16 -14.01 -7.38
N MET A 150 -1.72 -13.77 -8.56
CA MET A 150 -3.17 -13.82 -8.78
C MET A 150 -3.69 -15.25 -8.63
N LEU A 151 -3.01 -16.21 -9.27
CA LEU A 151 -3.35 -17.62 -9.23
C LEU A 151 -3.20 -18.19 -7.82
N GLN A 152 -2.10 -17.87 -7.13
CA GLN A 152 -1.90 -18.26 -5.73
C GLN A 152 -3.00 -17.69 -4.82
N GLY A 153 -3.45 -16.46 -5.08
CA GLY A 153 -4.58 -15.85 -4.39
C GLY A 153 -5.91 -16.61 -4.54
N THR A 154 -6.05 -17.52 -5.50
CA THR A 154 -7.27 -18.30 -5.71
C THR A 154 -7.40 -19.54 -4.83
N TYR A 155 -6.33 -19.95 -4.14
CA TYR A 155 -6.35 -21.07 -3.20
C TYR A 155 -6.73 -20.56 -1.81
N VAL A 156 -7.83 -21.07 -1.26
CA VAL A 156 -8.26 -20.74 0.11
C VAL A 156 -7.16 -21.16 1.08
N ASN A 157 -6.82 -20.28 2.02
CA ASN A 157 -5.68 -20.42 2.96
C ASN A 157 -4.31 -20.66 2.30
N TYR A 158 -4.20 -20.44 0.99
CA TYR A 158 -3.01 -20.81 0.20
C TYR A 158 -2.68 -22.31 0.23
N GLU A 159 -3.69 -23.15 0.48
CA GLU A 159 -3.54 -24.60 0.51
C GLU A 159 -3.84 -25.21 -0.87
N GLN A 160 -2.84 -25.89 -1.42
CA GLN A 160 -2.93 -26.61 -2.67
C GLN A 160 -3.04 -28.11 -2.36
N THR A 161 -4.10 -28.75 -2.85
CA THR A 161 -4.32 -30.18 -2.75
C THR A 161 -4.35 -30.81 -4.14
N PRO A 162 -4.12 -32.12 -4.31
CA PRO A 162 -4.21 -32.77 -5.62
C PRO A 162 -5.55 -32.53 -6.34
N GLU A 163 -6.64 -32.38 -5.59
CA GLU A 163 -8.00 -32.20 -6.10
C GLU A 163 -8.26 -30.76 -6.56
N ASN A 164 -7.62 -29.77 -5.91
CA ASN A 164 -7.82 -28.37 -6.23
C ASN A 164 -6.71 -27.81 -7.12
N THR A 165 -5.55 -28.46 -7.26
CA THR A 165 -4.42 -27.89 -8.00
C THR A 165 -4.70 -27.89 -9.49
N VAL A 166 -4.61 -26.71 -10.11
CA VAL A 166 -4.77 -26.58 -11.56
C VAL A 166 -3.41 -26.61 -12.22
N TYR A 167 -3.17 -27.67 -13.01
CA TYR A 167 -2.00 -27.76 -13.86
C TYR A 167 -2.19 -26.92 -15.12
N TYR A 168 -1.22 -26.08 -15.42
CA TYR A 168 -1.20 -25.26 -16.62
C TYR A 168 0.13 -25.41 -17.34
N LYS A 169 0.11 -25.26 -18.66
CA LYS A 169 1.33 -25.34 -19.47
C LYS A 169 2.15 -24.08 -19.26
N LEU A 170 3.43 -24.26 -18.95
CA LEU A 170 4.42 -23.19 -18.99
C LEU A 170 4.55 -22.71 -20.44
N GLY A 171 4.57 -21.39 -20.62
CA GLY A 171 4.86 -20.78 -21.91
C GLY A 171 6.34 -20.90 -22.27
N ARG A 172 6.69 -20.49 -23.49
CA ARG A 172 8.10 -20.50 -23.95
C ARG A 172 8.98 -19.54 -23.15
N ASN A 173 8.39 -18.53 -22.53
CA ASN A 173 9.05 -17.56 -21.68
C ASN A 173 8.16 -17.18 -20.49
N ALA A 174 8.70 -16.38 -19.57
CA ALA A 174 7.98 -15.91 -18.38
C ALA A 174 6.74 -15.08 -18.74
N PHE A 175 6.76 -14.36 -19.87
CA PHE A 175 5.65 -13.53 -20.33
C PHE A 175 4.43 -14.36 -20.74
N GLU A 176 4.63 -15.38 -21.58
CA GLU A 176 3.57 -16.33 -21.97
C GLU A 176 3.05 -17.11 -20.76
N THR A 177 3.95 -17.54 -19.87
CA THR A 177 3.57 -18.22 -18.63
C THR A 177 2.66 -17.33 -17.78
N ASN A 178 3.03 -16.07 -17.58
CA ASN A 178 2.22 -15.11 -16.83
C ASN A 178 0.83 -14.92 -17.43
N LYS A 179 0.70 -14.90 -18.77
CA LYS A 179 -0.63 -14.83 -19.43
C LYS A 179 -1.49 -16.06 -19.11
N THR A 180 -0.90 -17.25 -19.20
CA THR A 180 -1.59 -18.50 -18.86
C THR A 180 -2.01 -18.49 -17.39
N GLU A 181 -1.13 -18.11 -16.47
CA GLU A 181 -1.44 -18.00 -15.04
C GLU A 181 -2.60 -17.02 -14.77
N VAL A 182 -2.62 -15.84 -15.41
CA VAL A 182 -3.73 -14.88 -15.28
C VAL A 182 -5.04 -15.48 -15.81
N ALA A 183 -5.01 -16.17 -16.96
CA ALA A 183 -6.19 -16.78 -17.55
C ALA A 183 -6.76 -17.88 -16.63
N VAL A 184 -5.90 -18.74 -16.09
CA VAL A 184 -6.26 -19.81 -15.16
C VAL A 184 -6.79 -19.22 -13.84
N ALA A 185 -6.16 -18.16 -13.32
CA ALA A 185 -6.65 -17.49 -12.11
C ALA A 185 -8.07 -16.95 -12.29
N LYS A 186 -8.35 -16.28 -13.42
CA LYS A 186 -9.70 -15.77 -13.74
C LYS A 186 -10.72 -16.89 -13.90
N MET A 187 -10.35 -17.98 -14.57
CA MET A 187 -11.19 -19.18 -14.72
C MET A 187 -11.54 -19.75 -13.35
N ARG A 188 -10.54 -20.02 -12.50
CA ARG A 188 -10.74 -20.50 -11.12
C ARG A 188 -11.65 -19.59 -10.33
N ILE A 189 -11.38 -18.28 -10.30
CA ILE A 189 -12.23 -17.31 -9.58
C ILE A 189 -13.70 -17.50 -10.01
N LYS A 190 -13.96 -17.52 -11.33
CA LYS A 190 -15.32 -17.66 -11.84
C LYS A 190 -15.97 -19.00 -11.48
N GLU A 191 -15.24 -20.09 -11.56
CA GLU A 191 -15.75 -21.44 -11.28
C GLU A 191 -15.98 -21.66 -9.80
N GLU A 192 -15.05 -21.23 -8.97
CA GLU A 192 -15.10 -21.44 -7.53
C GLU A 192 -16.16 -20.56 -6.86
N PHE A 193 -16.34 -19.31 -7.31
CA PHE A 193 -17.48 -18.49 -6.87
C PHE A 193 -18.85 -19.09 -7.25
N LYS A 194 -18.92 -19.93 -8.29
CA LYS A 194 -20.15 -20.66 -8.63
C LYS A 194 -20.38 -21.87 -7.70
N LYS A 195 -19.31 -22.50 -7.23
CA LYS A 195 -19.38 -23.65 -6.31
C LYS A 195 -19.69 -23.21 -4.88
N ASP A 196 -19.01 -22.18 -4.40
CA ASP A 196 -19.16 -21.62 -3.06
C ASP A 196 -19.00 -20.10 -3.07
N PHE A 197 -20.11 -19.41 -3.34
CA PHE A 197 -20.14 -17.95 -3.40
C PHE A 197 -19.72 -17.31 -2.06
N TRP A 198 -20.25 -17.80 -0.94
CA TRP A 198 -20.04 -17.17 0.36
C TRP A 198 -18.64 -17.43 0.92
N GLY A 199 -18.10 -18.64 0.76
CA GLY A 199 -16.73 -18.95 1.14
C GLY A 199 -15.72 -18.14 0.33
N TYR A 200 -15.90 -18.02 -0.99
CA TYR A 200 -15.03 -17.20 -1.81
C TYR A 200 -15.23 -15.69 -1.58
N LEU A 201 -16.46 -15.23 -1.31
CA LEU A 201 -16.69 -13.83 -0.91
C LEU A 201 -15.94 -13.53 0.40
N LYS A 202 -16.05 -14.39 1.41
CA LYS A 202 -15.33 -14.27 2.69
C LYS A 202 -13.81 -14.33 2.48
N TRP A 203 -13.32 -15.22 1.61
CA TRP A 203 -11.90 -15.35 1.29
C TRP A 203 -11.33 -14.08 0.65
N TYR A 204 -12.00 -13.57 -0.38
CA TYR A 204 -11.60 -12.36 -1.12
C TYR A 204 -11.91 -11.05 -0.38
N THR A 205 -12.48 -11.08 0.82
CA THR A 205 -12.77 -9.87 1.60
C THR A 205 -12.16 -9.95 3.00
N ILE A 206 -12.72 -10.77 3.87
CA ILE A 206 -12.40 -10.81 5.30
C ILE A 206 -11.11 -11.58 5.55
N ASP A 207 -10.96 -12.79 5.01
CA ASP A 207 -9.85 -13.67 5.38
C ASP A 207 -8.52 -13.14 4.84
N LYS A 208 -8.47 -12.69 3.59
CA LYS A 208 -7.27 -12.05 3.04
C LYS A 208 -6.94 -10.72 3.70
N THR A 209 -7.94 -9.89 4.04
CA THR A 209 -7.71 -8.67 4.83
C THR A 209 -7.12 -9.01 6.19
N ASN A 210 -7.64 -10.05 6.84
CA ASN A 210 -7.14 -10.56 8.11
C ASN A 210 -5.68 -11.02 7.99
N LEU A 211 -5.36 -11.84 6.98
CA LEU A 211 -3.98 -12.25 6.69
C LEU A 211 -3.07 -11.05 6.42
N PHE A 212 -3.52 -10.10 5.61
CA PHE A 212 -2.76 -8.91 5.24
C PHE A 212 -2.36 -8.08 6.46
N TRP A 213 -3.28 -7.84 7.41
CA TRP A 213 -3.02 -6.95 8.54
C TRP A 213 -2.64 -7.64 9.85
N ARG A 214 -2.93 -8.93 10.05
CA ARG A 214 -2.64 -9.63 11.32
C ARG A 214 -1.36 -10.44 11.30
N THR A 215 -0.77 -10.69 10.13
CA THR A 215 0.53 -11.36 10.02
C THR A 215 1.66 -10.35 9.97
N VAL A 216 2.83 -10.71 10.49
CA VAL A 216 3.96 -9.79 10.65
C VAL A 216 5.17 -10.24 9.84
N PHE A 217 5.76 -9.29 9.09
CA PHE A 217 6.88 -9.55 8.19
C PHE A 217 8.18 -9.78 8.97
N TYR A 218 8.31 -10.95 9.58
CA TYR A 218 9.42 -11.39 10.42
C TYR A 218 9.82 -12.84 10.08
N TRP A 219 10.16 -13.08 8.81
CA TRP A 219 10.45 -14.42 8.29
C TRP A 219 11.75 -15.02 8.82
N LYS A 220 12.73 -14.19 9.16
CA LYS A 220 14.00 -14.61 9.75
C LYS A 220 14.17 -13.98 11.12
N GLY A 221 14.44 -14.82 12.12
CA GLY A 221 14.73 -14.39 13.48
C GLY A 221 15.94 -13.45 13.53
N PHE A 222 15.86 -12.42 14.36
CA PHE A 222 16.90 -11.41 14.55
C PHE A 222 17.13 -11.19 16.05
N PHE A 223 18.39 -11.21 16.49
CA PHE A 223 18.78 -11.09 17.90
C PHE A 223 18.01 -11.99 18.88
N ASN A 224 17.62 -13.20 18.46
CA ASN A 224 16.80 -14.12 19.26
C ASN A 224 15.47 -13.50 19.77
N ILE A 225 14.98 -12.44 19.14
CA ILE A 225 13.69 -11.86 19.50
C ILE A 225 12.59 -12.86 19.14
N PRO A 226 11.78 -13.33 20.10
CA PRO A 226 10.73 -14.30 19.81
C PRO A 226 9.68 -13.73 18.86
N HIS A 227 9.19 -14.57 17.94
CA HIS A 227 8.17 -14.17 16.96
C HIS A 227 6.91 -13.56 17.62
N PHE A 228 6.49 -14.09 18.78
CA PHE A 228 5.31 -13.57 19.47
C PHE A 228 5.48 -12.12 19.92
N VAL A 229 6.69 -11.70 20.35
CA VAL A 229 6.96 -10.30 20.75
C VAL A 229 6.75 -9.37 19.57
N VAL A 230 7.31 -9.74 18.42
CA VAL A 230 7.17 -8.98 17.17
C VAL A 230 5.71 -8.92 16.73
N LEU A 231 5.00 -10.05 16.78
CA LEU A 231 3.58 -10.13 16.45
C LEU A 231 2.71 -9.26 17.34
N TYR A 232 2.86 -9.33 18.67
CA TYR A 232 2.06 -8.49 19.58
C TYR A 232 2.33 -7.00 19.37
N SER A 233 3.59 -6.60 19.21
CA SER A 233 3.93 -5.20 18.92
C SER A 233 3.30 -4.70 17.62
N HIS A 234 3.29 -5.55 16.58
CA HIS A 234 2.64 -5.27 15.30
C HIS A 234 1.12 -5.15 15.45
N LEU A 235 0.48 -6.10 16.13
CA LEU A 235 -0.97 -6.08 16.35
C LEU A 235 -1.41 -4.84 17.15
N ILE A 236 -0.61 -4.39 18.12
CA ILE A 236 -0.89 -3.13 18.84
C ILE A 236 -0.90 -1.95 17.86
N ILE A 237 0.10 -1.84 16.98
CA ILE A 237 0.14 -0.78 15.95
C ILE A 237 -1.09 -0.87 15.06
N VAL A 238 -1.41 -2.06 14.57
CA VAL A 238 -2.51 -2.29 13.62
C VAL A 238 -3.86 -1.94 14.23
N TYR A 239 -4.21 -2.53 15.38
CA TYR A 239 -5.50 -2.32 16.01
C TYR A 239 -5.68 -0.88 16.50
N ALA A 240 -4.65 -0.30 17.12
CA ALA A 240 -4.71 1.10 17.54
C ALA A 240 -4.75 2.06 16.34
N GLY A 241 -4.08 1.73 15.23
CA GLY A 241 -4.13 2.50 13.99
C GLY A 241 -5.53 2.53 13.39
N PHE A 242 -6.17 1.37 13.24
CA PHE A 242 -7.55 1.29 12.75
C PHE A 242 -8.55 1.95 13.69
N ALA A 243 -8.42 1.76 15.01
CA ALA A 243 -9.24 2.47 15.98
C ALA A 243 -9.04 4.00 15.87
N GLY A 244 -7.82 4.45 15.63
CA GLY A 244 -7.50 5.85 15.37
C GLY A 244 -8.21 6.39 14.12
N ILE A 245 -8.23 5.63 13.03
CA ILE A 245 -8.97 5.96 11.80
C ILE A 245 -10.47 6.05 12.07
N ILE A 246 -11.05 5.08 12.79
CA ILE A 246 -12.49 5.07 13.12
C ILE A 246 -12.87 6.32 13.91
N VAL A 247 -12.05 6.72 14.88
CA VAL A 247 -12.25 7.96 15.65
C VAL A 247 -12.24 9.22 14.79
N LEU A 248 -11.52 9.21 13.65
CA LEU A 248 -11.42 10.34 12.72
C LEU A 248 -12.53 10.38 11.67
N LEU A 249 -13.18 9.25 11.38
CA LEU A 249 -14.33 9.20 10.45
C LEU A 249 -15.41 10.21 10.84
N PHE A 250 -15.60 10.41 12.15
CA PHE A 250 -16.60 11.33 12.71
C PHE A 250 -16.13 12.78 12.86
N LYS A 251 -14.91 13.13 12.43
CA LYS A 251 -14.30 14.46 12.65
C LYS A 251 -13.80 15.17 11.37
N GLY A 252 -14.25 14.72 10.20
CA GLY A 252 -13.88 15.30 8.91
C GLY A 252 -12.74 14.52 8.23
N ILE A 253 -13.11 13.42 7.57
CA ILE A 253 -12.15 12.50 6.92
C ILE A 253 -11.38 13.14 5.76
N GLY A 254 -11.89 14.21 5.14
CA GLY A 254 -11.26 14.84 3.97
C GLY A 254 -9.76 15.08 4.14
N LYS A 255 -9.35 15.68 5.27
CA LYS A 255 -7.95 15.95 5.61
C LYS A 255 -7.07 14.69 5.64
N TYR A 256 -7.62 13.56 6.07
CA TYR A 256 -6.90 12.30 6.29
C TYR A 256 -7.12 11.31 5.15
N SER A 257 -7.94 11.67 4.16
CA SER A 257 -8.46 10.72 3.18
C SER A 257 -7.38 10.12 2.29
N LEU A 258 -6.35 10.88 1.89
CA LEU A 258 -5.29 10.36 1.01
C LEU A 258 -4.59 9.11 1.56
N PRO A 259 -3.92 9.14 2.74
CA PRO A 259 -3.29 7.94 3.28
C PRO A 259 -4.28 6.81 3.58
N ILE A 260 -5.52 7.13 4.00
CA ILE A 260 -6.55 6.11 4.26
C ILE A 260 -6.97 5.41 2.95
N LEU A 261 -7.26 6.16 1.89
CA LEU A 261 -7.65 5.62 0.59
C LEU A 261 -6.52 4.79 -0.02
N VAL A 262 -5.26 5.20 0.12
CA VAL A 262 -4.11 4.40 -0.32
C VAL A 262 -4.04 3.08 0.45
N MET A 263 -4.21 3.06 1.77
CA MET A 263 -4.23 1.80 2.53
C MET A 263 -5.39 0.89 2.13
N LEU A 264 -6.59 1.45 1.94
CA LEU A 264 -7.77 0.71 1.47
C LEU A 264 -7.54 0.13 0.06
N TYR A 265 -6.91 0.89 -0.82
CA TYR A 265 -6.54 0.47 -2.17
C TYR A 265 -5.57 -0.72 -2.16
N PHE A 266 -4.52 -0.65 -1.33
CA PHE A 266 -3.56 -1.75 -1.22
C PHE A 266 -4.22 -3.01 -0.68
N ASN A 267 -5.05 -2.87 0.36
CA ASN A 267 -5.84 -3.98 0.90
C ASN A 267 -6.72 -4.61 -0.18
N ALA A 268 -7.52 -3.80 -0.89
CA ALA A 268 -8.41 -4.28 -1.95
C ALA A 268 -7.65 -4.95 -3.10
N THR A 269 -6.49 -4.42 -3.47
CA THR A 269 -5.62 -5.03 -4.47
C THR A 269 -5.16 -6.41 -4.00
N HIS A 270 -4.65 -6.52 -2.78
CA HIS A 270 -4.16 -7.80 -2.25
C HIS A 270 -5.26 -8.78 -1.89
N CYS A 271 -6.51 -8.35 -1.77
CA CYS A 271 -7.67 -9.25 -1.75
C CYS A 271 -7.86 -9.99 -3.10
N VAL A 272 -7.57 -9.35 -4.23
CA VAL A 272 -7.64 -10.01 -5.56
C VAL A 272 -6.43 -10.90 -5.79
N TYR A 273 -5.25 -10.43 -5.42
CA TYR A 273 -4.00 -11.19 -5.51
C TYR A 273 -3.77 -12.04 -4.25
N MET A 274 -2.54 -12.55 -4.08
CA MET A 274 -2.08 -13.11 -2.82
C MET A 274 -1.89 -12.00 -1.78
N ALA A 275 -2.40 -12.22 -0.57
CA ALA A 275 -2.28 -11.34 0.59
C ALA A 275 -1.40 -11.98 1.68
N PHE A 276 -0.28 -11.35 2.01
CA PHE A 276 0.55 -11.73 3.15
C PHE A 276 1.32 -10.51 3.70
N ASP A 277 1.84 -10.66 4.92
CA ASP A 277 2.54 -9.66 5.72
C ASP A 277 3.48 -8.70 4.96
N ARG A 278 4.32 -9.23 4.07
CA ARG A 278 5.29 -8.47 3.27
C ARG A 278 4.64 -7.40 2.38
N TYR A 279 3.43 -7.63 1.93
CA TYR A 279 2.70 -6.66 1.10
C TYR A 279 2.01 -5.58 1.92
N ALA A 280 1.70 -5.85 3.19
CA ALA A 280 1.21 -4.84 4.12
C ALA A 280 2.33 -3.97 4.68
N PHE A 281 3.58 -4.46 4.68
CA PHE A 281 4.74 -3.76 5.21
C PHE A 281 4.84 -2.27 4.79
N PRO A 282 4.66 -1.88 3.51
CA PRO A 282 4.74 -0.47 3.11
C PRO A 282 3.63 0.42 3.69
N MET A 283 2.52 -0.17 4.14
CA MET A 283 1.41 0.56 4.74
C MET A 283 1.60 0.77 6.25
N ILE A 284 2.40 -0.07 6.93
CA ILE A 284 2.55 0.00 8.39
C ILE A 284 3.04 1.38 8.86
N PRO A 285 4.05 2.03 8.21
CA PRO A 285 4.46 3.37 8.62
C PRO A 285 3.35 4.43 8.50
N LEU A 286 2.45 4.31 7.52
CA LEU A 286 1.29 5.19 7.38
C LEU A 286 0.25 4.91 8.47
N LEU A 287 0.02 3.63 8.80
CA LEU A 287 -0.90 3.23 9.87
C LEU A 287 -0.41 3.70 11.24
N SER A 288 0.91 3.68 11.47
CA SER A 288 1.54 4.18 12.71
C SER A 288 1.26 5.67 12.99
N ILE A 289 0.91 6.47 11.97
CA ILE A 289 0.46 7.86 12.15
C ILE A 289 -0.83 7.88 12.97
N PHE A 290 -1.78 7.03 12.62
CA PHE A 290 -3.09 6.95 13.27
C PHE A 290 -2.99 6.29 14.65
N THR A 291 -2.08 5.32 14.81
CA THR A 291 -1.71 4.75 16.11
C THR A 291 -1.22 5.85 17.06
N SER A 292 -0.28 6.67 16.59
CA SER A 292 0.30 7.77 17.37
C SER A 292 -0.73 8.81 17.77
N PHE A 293 -1.62 9.17 16.83
CA PHE A 293 -2.74 10.06 17.11
C PHE A 293 -3.63 9.51 18.24
N LEU A 294 -4.01 8.23 18.18
CA LEU A 294 -4.89 7.62 19.18
C LEU A 294 -4.22 7.58 20.56
N ILE A 295 -2.95 7.16 20.63
CA ILE A 295 -2.19 7.10 21.89
C ILE A 295 -2.16 8.46 22.57
N LEU A 296 -1.76 9.52 21.84
CA LEU A 296 -1.67 10.87 22.39
C LEU A 296 -3.05 11.42 22.79
N LYS A 297 -4.10 11.10 22.03
CA LYS A 297 -5.46 11.50 22.38
C LYS A 297 -5.91 10.85 23.69
N VAL A 298 -5.65 9.57 23.90
CA VAL A 298 -5.99 8.85 25.13
C VAL A 298 -5.18 9.39 26.32
N LEU A 299 -3.89 9.65 26.13
CA LEU A 299 -3.03 10.23 27.18
C LEU A 299 -3.55 11.62 27.58
N ASN A 300 -3.84 12.51 26.64
CA ASN A 300 -4.37 13.85 26.95
C ASN A 300 -5.72 13.81 27.68
N LEU A 301 -6.62 12.88 27.34
CA LEU A 301 -7.88 12.70 28.05
C LEU A 301 -7.69 12.24 29.51
N ARG A 302 -6.67 11.40 29.76
CA ARG A 302 -6.31 10.96 31.12
C ARG A 302 -5.71 12.10 31.94
N TRP A 303 -4.86 12.94 31.34
CA TRP A 303 -4.26 14.09 32.02
C TRP A 303 -5.30 15.15 32.43
N ILE A 304 -6.37 15.35 31.66
CA ILE A 304 -7.47 16.27 32.03
C ILE A 304 -8.28 15.72 33.22
N LYS A 305 -8.43 14.39 33.33
CA LYS A 305 -9.18 13.76 34.44
C LYS A 305 -8.40 13.63 35.75
N ILE A 306 -7.08 13.82 35.74
CA ILE A 306 -6.20 13.67 36.93
C ILE A 306 -5.94 15.02 37.63
N ARG A 307 -6.36 16.15 37.05
CA ARG A 307 -6.41 17.43 37.75
C ARG A 307 -7.69 17.51 38.60
N PHE A 308 -7.61 16.99 39.82
CA PHE A 308 -8.51 17.32 40.93
C PHE A 308 -7.74 18.19 41.92
#